data_AF-A0A9W7YJV2-F1
#
_entry.id   AF-A0A9W7YJV2-F1
#
_cell.length_a   1.000
_cell.length_b   1.000
_cell.length_c   1.000
_cell.angle_alpha   90.00
_cell.angle_beta   90.00
_cell.angle_gamma   90.00
#
_symmetry.space_group_name_H-M   'P 1'
#
loop_
_entity.id
_entity.type
_entity.pdbx_description
1 polymer ?
#
loop_
_entity_poly.entity_id
_entity_poly.type
_entity_poly.pdbx_seq_one_letter_code
_entity_poly.pdbx_strand_id
1 'polypeptide(L)'
;MPETLWLSEGGEEIQKLVKRVASARRVVVVTGAGISVNCGIPDFRSSSGLFKQIQASHGDVVSKGRDLFDASVVFRTAQATRIFYEWMTHLREQCERAQPGVVHAFIRQLADRGQLQRSYTQNIDGLERKAGLEVWDPHCPTTSPECVPWQQAQSIPLHGTMDRLTCQLCSSSDTYNAVAGDSCSDCMSRSQQREQLGRRALATGTLRPAVVLYGEPHPHSEDIARIIGHDTRALQGRKRATHDVLLVLGTTLKVPGCKQL
;
A
#
# COMPACT_ATOMS: atom_id res chain seq x y z
N MET A 1 3.49 -6.42 29.95
CA MET A 1 2.46 -5.68 29.21
C MET A 1 3.14 -4.51 28.52
N PRO A 2 2.92 -4.25 27.22
CA PRO A 2 3.39 -3.00 26.62
C PRO A 2 2.71 -1.82 27.33
N GLU A 3 3.47 -0.79 27.65
CA GLU A 3 2.95 0.43 28.26
C GLU A 3 2.41 1.33 27.15
N THR A 4 1.09 1.50 27.10
CA THR A 4 0.43 2.43 26.17
C THR A 4 0.49 3.84 26.74
N LEU A 5 1.23 4.73 26.08
CA LEU A 5 1.25 6.16 26.38
C LEU A 5 0.16 6.86 25.56
N TRP A 6 -0.83 7.43 26.25
CA TRP A 6 -1.79 8.35 25.64
C TRP A 6 -1.21 9.75 25.71
N LEU A 7 -1.05 10.43 24.58
CA LEU A 7 -0.56 11.80 24.56
C LEU A 7 -1.74 12.75 24.81
N SER A 8 -1.77 13.39 25.97
CA SER A 8 -2.51 14.64 26.16
C SER A 8 -1.64 15.82 25.67
N GLU A 9 -2.21 17.01 25.44
CA GLU A 9 -1.50 18.18 24.88
C GLU A 9 -0.32 18.72 25.74
N GLY A 10 0.08 18.00 26.81
CA GLY A 10 1.17 18.38 27.71
C GLY A 10 2.57 17.98 27.22
N GLY A 11 3.54 18.87 27.42
CA GLY A 11 4.93 18.69 26.97
C GLY A 11 5.71 17.53 27.61
N GLU A 12 5.34 17.07 28.81
CA GLU A 12 6.09 16.02 29.53
C GLU A 12 5.89 14.61 28.93
N GLU A 13 4.67 14.28 28.47
CA GLU A 13 4.36 12.99 27.84
C GLU A 13 5.04 12.87 26.48
N ILE A 14 5.04 13.97 25.71
CA ILE A 14 5.77 14.07 24.44
C ILE A 14 7.28 13.88 24.68
N GLN A 15 7.85 14.51 25.71
CA GLN A 15 9.27 14.32 26.04
C GLN A 15 9.60 12.87 26.42
N LYS A 16 8.72 12.18 27.16
CA LYS A 16 8.88 10.76 27.47
C LYS A 16 8.82 9.90 26.20
N LEU A 17 7.88 10.17 25.30
CA LEU A 17 7.80 9.49 24.00
C LEU A 17 9.06 9.70 23.16
N VAL A 18 9.52 10.95 23.02
CA VAL A 18 10.73 11.30 22.28
C VAL A 18 11.93 10.56 22.83
N LYS A 19 12.10 10.51 24.17
CA LYS A 19 13.18 9.75 24.81
C LYS A 19 13.10 8.26 24.49
N ARG A 20 11.90 7.66 24.54
CA ARG A 20 11.69 6.23 24.22
C ARG A 20 12.00 5.92 22.76
N VAL A 21 11.55 6.75 21.83
CA VAL A 21 11.85 6.58 20.41
C VAL A 21 13.34 6.78 20.14
N ALA A 22 13.96 7.79 20.75
CA ALA A 22 15.38 8.07 20.59
C ALA A 22 16.26 6.93 21.12
N SER A 23 15.91 6.31 22.25
CA SER A 23 16.64 5.16 22.80
C SER A 23 16.20 3.81 22.20
N ALA A 24 15.21 3.81 21.30
CA ALA A 24 14.70 2.59 20.72
C ALA A 24 15.77 1.89 19.87
N ARG A 25 15.93 0.58 20.07
CA ARG A 25 16.79 -0.24 19.22
C ARG A 25 16.08 -0.70 17.96
N ARG A 26 14.76 -0.86 18.02
CA ARG A 26 13.91 -1.31 16.93
C ARG A 26 12.60 -0.54 16.98
N VAL A 27 12.25 0.05 15.84
CA VAL A 27 11.00 0.75 15.64
C VAL A 27 10.23 0.07 14.52
N VAL A 28 9.02 -0.37 14.82
CA VAL A 28 8.03 -0.75 13.80
C VAL A 28 7.07 0.42 13.65
N VAL A 29 6.81 0.84 12.43
CA VAL A 29 5.88 1.92 12.11
C VAL A 29 4.71 1.34 11.32
N VAL A 30 3.49 1.74 11.67
CA VAL A 30 2.28 1.44 10.91
C VAL A 30 1.67 2.77 10.48
N THR A 31 1.52 2.98 9.17
CA THR A 31 1.06 4.24 8.60
C THR A 31 -0.24 4.06 7.81
N GLY A 32 -1.02 5.14 7.75
CA GLY A 32 -2.15 5.25 6.83
C GLY A 32 -2.30 6.65 6.28
N ALA A 33 -3.41 6.89 5.58
CA ALA A 33 -3.56 8.05 4.70
C ALA A 33 -3.35 9.40 5.39
N GLY A 34 -3.57 9.49 6.71
CA GLY A 34 -3.37 10.72 7.48
C GLY A 34 -1.96 11.29 7.40
N ILE A 35 -0.93 10.48 7.14
CA ILE A 35 0.44 10.98 6.98
C ILE A 35 0.70 11.67 5.63
N SER A 36 -0.17 11.42 4.64
CA SER A 36 -0.06 11.93 3.27
C SER A 36 -1.00 13.11 2.98
N VAL A 37 -1.93 13.44 3.89
CA VAL A 37 -2.88 14.56 3.72
C VAL A 37 -2.15 15.88 3.47
N ASN A 38 -1.14 16.20 4.30
CA ASN A 38 -0.35 17.42 4.15
C ASN A 38 0.61 17.38 2.94
N CYS A 39 0.68 16.25 2.22
CA CYS A 39 1.45 16.11 0.99
C CYS A 39 0.61 16.39 -0.26
N GLY A 40 -0.64 16.82 -0.10
CA GLY A 40 -1.58 17.09 -1.19
C GLY A 40 -2.38 15.88 -1.66
N ILE A 41 -2.26 14.74 -0.97
CA ILE A 41 -2.99 13.51 -1.31
C ILE A 41 -4.19 13.39 -0.35
N PRO A 42 -5.44 13.46 -0.85
CA PRO A 42 -6.60 13.37 0.03
C PRO A 42 -6.68 11.99 0.68
N ASP A 43 -7.14 11.96 1.94
CA ASP A 43 -7.47 10.68 2.55
C ASP A 43 -8.78 10.13 1.97
N PHE A 44 -9.04 8.84 2.19
CA PHE A 44 -10.23 8.22 1.63
C PHE A 44 -11.52 8.60 2.37
N ARG A 45 -11.45 8.84 3.70
CA ARG A 45 -12.60 8.70 4.61
C ARG A 45 -13.04 10.00 5.28
N SER A 46 -12.24 11.07 5.29
CA SER A 46 -12.58 12.30 5.98
C SER A 46 -13.78 13.04 5.37
N SER A 47 -14.21 14.11 6.03
CA SER A 47 -15.31 14.96 5.58
C SER A 47 -15.07 15.63 4.23
N SER A 48 -13.81 15.81 3.82
CA SER A 48 -13.38 16.30 2.50
C SER A 48 -12.66 15.21 1.68
N GLY A 49 -12.66 13.97 2.17
CA GLY A 49 -11.94 12.84 1.59
C GLY A 49 -12.56 12.29 0.31
N LEU A 50 -11.84 11.38 -0.32
CA LEU A 50 -12.11 10.85 -1.66
C LEU A 50 -13.52 10.28 -1.82
N PHE A 51 -14.04 9.58 -0.80
CA PHE A 51 -15.36 8.96 -0.88
C PHE A 51 -16.49 9.96 -1.10
N LYS A 52 -16.39 11.18 -0.55
CA LYS A 52 -17.42 12.21 -0.77
C LYS A 52 -17.32 12.83 -2.16
N GLN A 53 -16.11 13.01 -2.68
CA GLN A 53 -15.90 13.56 -4.02
C GLN A 53 -16.49 12.64 -5.09
N ILE A 54 -16.28 11.32 -4.93
CA ILE A 54 -16.88 10.29 -5.79
C ILE A 54 -18.40 10.31 -5.68
N GLN A 55 -18.94 10.33 -4.45
CA GLN A 55 -20.39 10.35 -4.25
C GLN A 55 -21.04 11.61 -4.85
N ALA A 56 -20.39 12.76 -4.76
CA ALA A 56 -20.89 14.01 -5.36
C ALA A 56 -20.88 13.98 -6.90
N SER A 57 -19.89 13.29 -7.50
CA SER A 57 -19.70 13.27 -8.96
C SER A 57 -20.40 12.09 -9.65
N HIS A 58 -20.62 10.98 -8.93
CA HIS A 58 -21.10 9.70 -9.49
C HIS A 58 -22.06 8.96 -8.54
N GLY A 59 -22.81 9.68 -7.71
CA GLY A 59 -23.75 9.09 -6.73
C GLY A 59 -24.79 8.15 -7.36
N ASP A 60 -25.12 8.36 -8.64
CA ASP A 60 -26.06 7.55 -9.41
C ASP A 60 -25.54 6.13 -9.70
N VAL A 61 -24.20 5.98 -9.73
CA VAL A 61 -23.50 4.70 -10.01
C VAL A 61 -22.97 4.06 -8.73
N VAL A 62 -22.61 4.89 -7.76
CA VAL A 62 -21.89 4.49 -6.55
C VAL A 62 -22.65 5.03 -5.33
N SER A 63 -23.44 4.18 -4.68
CA SER A 63 -24.30 4.58 -3.55
C SER A 63 -23.51 5.13 -2.36
N LYS A 64 -22.31 4.59 -2.10
CA LYS A 64 -21.37 5.06 -1.08
C LYS A 64 -19.98 5.15 -1.68
N GLY A 65 -19.20 6.18 -1.37
CA GLY A 65 -17.83 6.30 -1.94
C GLY A 65 -16.90 5.10 -1.67
N ARG A 66 -17.17 4.29 -0.63
CA ARG A 66 -16.48 3.01 -0.40
C ARG A 66 -16.71 2.00 -1.54
N ASP A 67 -17.85 2.04 -2.19
CA ASP A 67 -18.27 1.06 -3.18
C ASP A 67 -17.36 1.10 -4.43
N LEU A 68 -16.75 2.26 -4.75
CA LEU A 68 -15.75 2.37 -5.81
C LEU A 68 -14.41 1.69 -5.45
N PHE A 69 -14.28 1.20 -4.22
CA PHE A 69 -13.13 0.43 -3.77
C PHE A 69 -13.53 -0.96 -3.30
N ASP A 70 -14.76 -1.42 -3.60
CA ASP A 70 -15.20 -2.78 -3.32
C ASP A 70 -15.21 -3.57 -4.63
N ALA A 71 -14.43 -4.65 -4.69
CA ALA A 71 -14.26 -5.44 -5.90
C ALA A 71 -15.61 -5.99 -6.42
N SER A 72 -16.54 -6.32 -5.51
CA SER A 72 -17.87 -6.84 -5.87
C SER A 72 -18.77 -5.80 -6.52
N VAL A 73 -18.47 -4.50 -6.35
CA VAL A 73 -19.24 -3.41 -6.95
C VAL A 73 -18.54 -2.85 -8.18
N VAL A 74 -17.23 -2.59 -8.10
CA VAL A 74 -16.45 -1.95 -9.17
C VAL A 74 -16.47 -2.77 -10.46
N PHE A 75 -16.31 -4.09 -10.36
CA PHE A 75 -16.25 -4.98 -11.53
C PHE A 75 -17.61 -5.55 -11.95
N ARG A 76 -18.71 -5.08 -11.34
CA ARG A 76 -20.06 -5.53 -11.68
C ARG A 76 -20.55 -4.95 -13.01
N THR A 77 -20.18 -3.70 -13.32
CA THR A 77 -20.61 -3.03 -14.55
C THR A 77 -19.42 -2.32 -15.21
N ALA A 78 -19.42 -2.27 -16.54
CA ALA A 78 -18.39 -1.55 -17.29
C ALA A 78 -18.31 -0.05 -16.91
N GLN A 79 -19.44 0.56 -16.58
CA GLN A 79 -19.49 1.95 -16.13
C GLN A 79 -18.78 2.16 -14.80
N ALA A 80 -19.02 1.30 -13.80
CA ALA A 80 -18.35 1.40 -12.50
C ALA A 80 -16.84 1.15 -12.64
N THR A 81 -16.44 0.18 -13.47
CA THR A 81 -15.03 -0.10 -13.76
C THR A 81 -14.34 1.08 -14.44
N ARG A 82 -14.97 1.71 -15.43
CA ARG A 82 -14.42 2.91 -16.09
C ARG A 82 -14.21 4.06 -15.12
N ILE A 83 -15.21 4.36 -14.28
CA ILE A 83 -15.12 5.41 -13.26
C ILE A 83 -13.96 5.10 -12.31
N PHE A 84 -13.82 3.86 -11.85
CA PHE A 84 -12.70 3.46 -11.00
C PHE A 84 -11.35 3.71 -11.68
N TYR A 85 -11.16 3.32 -12.94
CA TYR A 85 -9.90 3.54 -13.66
C TYR A 85 -9.58 5.02 -13.88
N GLU A 86 -10.58 5.84 -14.22
CA GLU A 86 -10.40 7.30 -14.36
C GLU A 86 -9.95 7.92 -13.05
N TRP A 87 -10.59 7.54 -11.94
CA TRP A 87 -10.22 8.02 -10.61
C TRP A 87 -8.83 7.57 -10.18
N MET A 88 -8.48 6.30 -10.43
CA MET A 88 -7.15 5.78 -10.11
C MET A 88 -6.06 6.48 -10.93
N THR A 89 -6.34 6.82 -12.18
CA THR A 89 -5.44 7.60 -13.03
C THR A 89 -5.24 9.01 -12.46
N HIS A 90 -6.32 9.69 -12.06
CA HIS A 90 -6.22 11.01 -11.44
C HIS A 90 -5.45 10.98 -10.12
N LEU A 91 -5.73 10.00 -9.25
CA LEU A 91 -5.03 9.84 -7.98
C LEU A 91 -3.54 9.58 -8.21
N ARG A 92 -3.18 8.81 -9.25
CA ARG A 92 -1.79 8.56 -9.61
C ARG A 92 -1.05 9.85 -9.94
N GLU A 93 -1.63 10.73 -10.75
CA GLU A 93 -1.03 12.02 -11.07
C GLU A 93 -0.78 12.87 -9.82
N GLN A 94 -1.71 12.85 -8.86
CA GLN A 94 -1.53 13.53 -7.57
C GLN A 94 -0.35 12.93 -6.81
N CYS A 95 -0.30 11.59 -6.70
CA CYS A 95 0.79 10.87 -6.04
C CYS A 95 2.15 11.15 -6.72
N GLU A 96 2.21 11.25 -8.04
CA GLU A 96 3.41 11.54 -8.81
C GLU A 96 3.95 12.96 -8.55
N ARG A 97 3.06 13.95 -8.41
CA ARG A 97 3.44 15.35 -8.09
C ARG A 97 3.78 15.54 -6.62
N ALA A 98 3.15 14.77 -5.72
CA ALA A 98 3.35 14.86 -4.28
C ALA A 98 4.80 14.55 -3.86
N GLN A 99 5.24 15.24 -2.81
CA GLN A 99 6.55 15.04 -2.18
C GLN A 99 6.39 14.44 -0.77
N PRO A 100 7.33 13.62 -0.30
CA PRO A 100 7.26 13.06 1.04
C PRO A 100 7.21 14.13 2.13
N GLY A 101 6.21 14.05 3.00
CA GLY A 101 6.07 14.96 4.15
C GLY A 101 6.99 14.62 5.33
N VAL A 102 6.84 15.40 6.42
CA VAL A 102 7.68 15.31 7.63
C VAL A 102 7.68 13.93 8.28
N VAL A 103 6.56 13.20 8.24
CA VAL A 103 6.47 11.85 8.81
C VAL A 103 7.27 10.85 7.98
N HIS A 104 7.24 10.96 6.64
CA HIS A 104 8.05 10.12 5.76
C HIS A 104 9.54 10.36 5.99
N ALA A 105 9.94 11.64 6.09
CA ALA A 105 11.32 12.01 6.41
C ALA A 105 11.75 11.48 7.79
N PHE A 106 10.85 11.50 8.79
CA PHE A 106 11.12 10.91 10.10
C PHE A 106 11.35 9.39 10.01
N ILE A 107 10.55 8.65 9.23
CA ILE A 107 10.74 7.21 9.03
C ILE A 107 12.07 6.93 8.31
N ARG A 108 12.44 7.74 7.31
CA ARG A 108 13.77 7.67 6.65
C ARG A 108 14.91 7.88 7.64
N GLN A 109 14.79 8.86 8.55
CA GLN A 109 15.80 9.09 9.59
C GLN A 109 15.95 7.90 10.55
N LEU A 110 14.84 7.23 10.91
CA LEU A 110 14.92 5.99 11.69
C LEU A 110 15.68 4.89 10.92
N ALA A 111 15.49 4.81 9.61
CA ALA A 111 16.20 3.88 8.74
C ALA A 111 17.70 4.21 8.65
N ASP A 112 18.05 5.49 8.46
CA ASP A 112 19.45 5.97 8.43
C ASP A 112 20.21 5.66 9.72
N ARG A 113 19.51 5.69 10.85
CA ARG A 113 20.07 5.38 12.18
C ARG A 113 20.12 3.87 12.47
N GLY A 114 19.65 3.02 11.57
CA GLY A 114 19.53 1.58 11.78
C GLY A 114 18.53 1.20 12.89
N GLN A 115 17.60 2.11 13.23
CA GLN A 115 16.56 1.89 14.25
C GLN A 115 15.28 1.34 13.65
N LEU A 116 15.00 1.60 12.36
CA LEU A 116 13.79 1.11 11.70
C LEU A 116 13.88 -0.40 11.48
N GLN A 117 13.01 -1.15 12.15
CA GLN A 117 12.80 -2.58 11.88
C GLN A 117 11.92 -2.76 10.65
N ARG A 118 10.80 -2.04 10.59
CA ARG A 118 9.89 -2.05 9.43
C ARG A 118 8.92 -0.88 9.43
N SER A 119 8.57 -0.39 8.26
CA SER A 119 7.40 0.44 7.99
C SER A 119 6.33 -0.41 7.30
N TYR A 120 5.16 -0.55 7.90
CA TYR A 120 3.99 -1.17 7.30
C TYR A 120 3.01 -0.08 6.88
N THR A 121 2.89 0.16 5.58
CA THR A 121 2.06 1.25 5.06
C THR A 121 0.77 0.73 4.46
N GLN A 122 -0.34 1.34 4.85
CA GLN A 122 -1.63 1.13 4.20
C GLN A 122 -1.81 2.03 2.97
N ASN A 123 -0.85 2.93 2.73
CA ASN A 123 -0.89 3.85 1.62
C ASN A 123 -0.44 3.15 0.33
N ILE A 124 -0.97 3.65 -0.78
CA ILE A 124 -0.66 3.18 -2.14
C ILE A 124 0.10 4.26 -2.92
N ASP A 125 0.37 5.41 -2.30
CA ASP A 125 0.86 6.64 -2.94
C ASP A 125 2.34 6.61 -3.33
N GLY A 126 3.12 5.69 -2.76
CA GLY A 126 4.54 5.52 -3.07
C GLY A 126 5.45 6.57 -2.42
N LEU A 127 4.96 7.38 -1.48
CA LEU A 127 5.76 8.41 -0.81
C LEU A 127 6.89 7.81 0.05
N GLU A 128 6.76 6.58 0.54
CA GLU A 128 7.84 5.86 1.22
C GLU A 128 9.04 5.64 0.29
N ARG A 129 8.81 5.20 -0.95
CA ARG A 129 9.87 5.01 -1.95
C ARG A 129 10.52 6.35 -2.29
N LYS A 130 9.71 7.40 -2.48
CA LYS A 130 10.20 8.77 -2.74
C LYS A 130 11.00 9.36 -1.56
N ALA A 131 10.70 8.95 -0.34
CA ALA A 131 11.49 9.29 0.85
C ALA A 131 12.82 8.54 0.92
N GLY A 132 13.10 7.67 -0.06
CA GLY A 132 14.31 6.87 -0.15
C GLY A 132 14.27 5.59 0.69
N LEU A 133 13.09 5.11 1.12
CA LEU A 133 13.00 3.80 1.77
C LEU A 133 13.05 2.68 0.73
N GLU A 134 13.72 1.58 1.09
CA GLU A 134 13.67 0.35 0.32
C GLU A 134 12.28 -0.27 0.44
N VAL A 135 11.48 -0.28 -0.64
CA VAL A 135 10.09 -0.77 -0.60
C VAL A 135 10.02 -2.15 -1.23
N TRP A 136 9.46 -3.11 -0.50
CA TRP A 136 9.27 -4.48 -0.97
C TRP A 136 8.48 -4.51 -2.27
N ASP A 137 9.02 -5.21 -3.28
CA ASP A 137 8.33 -5.51 -4.53
C ASP A 137 8.00 -7.02 -4.59
N PRO A 138 6.72 -7.42 -4.44
CA PRO A 138 6.33 -8.82 -4.51
C PRO A 138 6.38 -9.41 -5.92
N HIS A 139 6.43 -8.58 -6.97
CA HIS A 139 6.47 -9.01 -8.38
C HIS A 139 7.90 -9.14 -8.92
N CYS A 140 8.88 -8.95 -8.05
CA CYS A 140 10.28 -9.05 -8.40
C CYS A 140 10.67 -10.45 -8.92
N PRO A 141 11.21 -10.54 -10.15
CA PRO A 141 11.99 -11.69 -10.55
C PRO A 141 13.33 -11.69 -9.82
N THR A 142 13.79 -12.85 -9.36
CA THR A 142 15.02 -13.04 -8.55
C THR A 142 16.31 -12.50 -9.17
N THR A 143 16.28 -12.02 -10.41
CA THR A 143 17.41 -11.56 -11.21
C THR A 143 17.47 -10.05 -11.44
N SER A 144 16.47 -9.27 -10.98
CA SER A 144 16.45 -7.82 -11.20
C SER A 144 17.26 -7.05 -10.14
N PRO A 145 18.20 -6.15 -10.52
CA PRO A 145 18.99 -5.37 -9.56
C PRO A 145 18.18 -4.26 -8.86
N GLU A 146 17.04 -3.84 -9.42
CA GLU A 146 16.15 -2.82 -8.82
C GLU A 146 15.15 -3.42 -7.83
N CYS A 147 15.16 -4.74 -7.67
CA CYS A 147 14.26 -5.44 -6.79
C CYS A 147 14.72 -5.40 -5.34
N VAL A 148 13.76 -5.12 -4.47
CA VAL A 148 13.95 -5.18 -3.02
C VAL A 148 13.24 -6.43 -2.47
N PRO A 149 13.98 -7.51 -2.15
CA PRO A 149 13.40 -8.65 -1.46
C PRO A 149 12.94 -8.24 -0.05
N TRP A 150 11.94 -8.94 0.50
CA TRP A 150 11.37 -8.55 1.79
C TRP A 150 12.40 -8.52 2.93
N GLN A 151 13.49 -9.29 2.85
CA GLN A 151 14.56 -9.29 3.86
C GLN A 151 15.34 -7.97 3.90
N GLN A 152 15.38 -7.24 2.78
CA GLN A 152 16.08 -5.96 2.63
C GLN A 152 15.12 -4.77 2.66
N ALA A 153 13.82 -5.02 2.49
CA ALA A 153 12.81 -3.99 2.50
C ALA A 153 12.72 -3.26 3.84
N GLN A 154 12.67 -1.94 3.80
CA GLN A 154 12.37 -1.09 4.93
C GLN A 154 10.87 -0.82 5.03
N SER A 155 10.15 -0.82 3.90
CA SER A 155 8.71 -0.59 3.83
C SER A 155 7.96 -1.73 3.14
N ILE A 156 6.82 -2.12 3.72
CA ILE A 156 5.90 -3.14 3.21
C ILE A 156 4.56 -2.47 2.88
N PRO A 157 4.19 -2.37 1.59
CA PRO A 157 2.86 -1.90 1.19
C PRO A 157 1.81 -2.98 1.47
N LEU A 158 0.85 -2.67 2.33
CA LEU A 158 -0.20 -3.60 2.77
C LEU A 158 -1.41 -3.64 1.83
N HIS A 159 -1.57 -2.64 0.97
CA HIS A 159 -2.70 -2.53 0.04
C HIS A 159 -2.25 -2.41 -1.42
N GLY A 160 -1.06 -2.93 -1.73
CA GLY A 160 -0.44 -2.79 -3.05
C GLY A 160 0.10 -1.38 -3.29
N THR A 161 0.36 -1.07 -4.56
CA THR A 161 1.02 0.17 -4.98
C THR A 161 0.40 0.73 -6.26
N MET A 162 0.52 2.04 -6.44
CA MET A 162 0.02 2.76 -7.62
C MET A 162 0.99 2.76 -8.81
N ASP A 163 2.18 2.17 -8.68
CA ASP A 163 3.27 2.19 -9.67
C ASP A 163 3.20 1.04 -10.68
N ARG A 164 2.29 0.08 -10.49
CA ARG A 164 2.07 -1.04 -11.41
C ARG A 164 0.61 -1.26 -11.79
N LEU A 165 0.42 -1.84 -12.98
CA LEU A 165 -0.81 -2.50 -13.38
C LEU A 165 -0.65 -4.02 -13.21
N THR A 166 -1.77 -4.71 -13.01
CA THR A 166 -1.84 -6.18 -12.97
C THR A 166 -2.98 -6.69 -13.84
N CYS A 167 -2.74 -7.80 -14.53
CA CYS A 167 -3.75 -8.47 -15.35
C CYS A 167 -4.70 -9.30 -14.48
N GLN A 168 -6.01 -9.09 -14.65
CA GLN A 168 -7.03 -9.82 -13.89
C GLN A 168 -7.13 -11.31 -14.23
N LEU A 169 -6.57 -11.74 -15.37
CA LEU A 169 -6.65 -13.13 -15.81
C LEU A 169 -5.38 -13.93 -15.51
N CYS A 170 -4.21 -13.35 -15.77
CA CYS A 170 -2.94 -14.07 -15.65
C CYS A 170 -1.99 -13.52 -14.59
N SER A 171 -2.40 -12.47 -13.88
CA SER A 171 -1.63 -11.83 -12.81
C SER A 171 -0.27 -11.27 -13.23
N SER A 172 -0.01 -11.14 -14.54
CA SER A 172 1.21 -10.48 -14.98
C SER A 172 1.14 -9.00 -14.63
N SER A 173 2.28 -8.45 -14.25
CA SER A 173 2.41 -7.05 -13.88
C SER A 173 3.13 -6.29 -14.97
N ASP A 174 2.64 -5.10 -15.27
CA ASP A 174 3.25 -4.19 -16.23
C ASP A 174 3.54 -2.85 -15.54
N THR A 175 4.68 -2.25 -15.90
CA THR A 175 5.00 -0.86 -15.56
C THR A 175 4.27 0.02 -16.58
N TYR A 176 3.60 1.09 -16.15
CA TYR A 176 2.62 1.92 -16.89
C TYR A 176 3.02 2.51 -18.29
N ASN A 177 3.51 1.71 -19.22
CA ASN A 177 3.39 1.98 -20.66
C ASN A 177 1.95 1.71 -21.15
N ALA A 178 1.14 1.02 -20.34
CA ALA A 178 -0.26 0.70 -20.60
C ALA A 178 -1.22 1.48 -19.70
N VAL A 179 -2.49 1.58 -20.12
CA VAL A 179 -3.58 2.25 -19.39
C VAL A 179 -4.44 1.20 -18.68
N ALA A 180 -4.97 1.55 -17.49
CA ALA A 180 -5.95 0.71 -16.83
C ALA A 180 -7.18 0.52 -17.74
N GLY A 181 -7.57 -0.73 -18.00
CA GLY A 181 -8.60 -1.08 -18.99
C GLY A 181 -8.05 -1.62 -20.31
N ASP A 182 -6.75 -1.49 -20.58
CA ASP A 182 -6.14 -2.07 -21.77
C ASP A 182 -6.07 -3.60 -21.71
N SER A 183 -6.00 -4.21 -22.89
CA SER A 183 -5.78 -5.65 -23.03
C SER A 183 -4.36 -6.02 -22.58
N CYS A 184 -4.24 -7.08 -21.79
CA CYS A 184 -2.95 -7.59 -21.31
C CYS A 184 -2.11 -8.15 -22.46
N SER A 185 -0.94 -7.56 -22.68
CA SER A 185 0.05 -7.93 -23.71
C SER A 185 0.49 -9.39 -23.62
N ASP A 186 0.70 -9.92 -22.41
CA ASP A 186 1.09 -11.33 -22.21
C ASP A 186 -0.05 -12.31 -22.53
N CYS A 187 -1.29 -11.94 -22.23
CA CYS A 187 -2.45 -12.72 -22.63
C CYS A 187 -2.61 -12.74 -24.15
N MET A 188 -2.51 -11.57 -24.80
CA MET A 188 -2.59 -11.44 -26.25
C MET A 188 -1.50 -12.29 -26.94
N SER A 189 -0.25 -12.17 -26.47
CA SER A 189 0.89 -12.92 -27.01
C SER A 189 0.67 -14.44 -26.92
N ARG A 190 0.17 -14.94 -25.77
CA ARG A 190 -0.15 -16.37 -25.60
C ARG A 190 -1.32 -16.84 -26.45
N SER A 191 -2.34 -16.00 -26.65
CA SER A 191 -3.44 -16.34 -27.57
C SER A 191 -2.94 -16.44 -29.00
N GLN A 192 -2.18 -15.44 -29.47
CA GLN A 192 -1.66 -15.37 -30.83
C GLN A 192 -0.76 -16.57 -31.15
N GLN A 193 0.15 -16.95 -30.24
CA GLN A 193 0.99 -18.13 -30.40
C GLN A 193 0.18 -19.42 -30.58
N ARG A 194 -0.97 -19.54 -29.91
CA ARG A 194 -1.83 -20.72 -30.06
C ARG A 194 -2.56 -20.74 -31.39
N GLU A 195 -3.05 -19.58 -31.83
CA GLU A 195 -3.72 -19.44 -33.12
C GLU A 195 -2.77 -19.75 -34.28
N GLN A 196 -1.51 -19.33 -34.19
CA GLN A 196 -0.45 -19.71 -35.14
C GLN A 196 -0.20 -21.23 -35.20
N LEU A 197 -0.44 -21.95 -34.11
CA LEU A 197 -0.36 -23.41 -34.04
C LEU A 197 -1.68 -24.11 -34.44
N GLY A 198 -2.65 -23.39 -35.02
CA GLY A 198 -3.96 -23.91 -35.41
C GLY A 198 -4.87 -24.26 -34.24
N ARG A 199 -4.57 -23.78 -33.03
CA ARG A 199 -5.37 -24.01 -31.82
C ARG A 199 -6.31 -22.83 -31.58
N ARG A 200 -7.38 -23.08 -30.80
CA ARG A 200 -8.31 -22.02 -30.38
C ARG A 200 -7.60 -20.92 -29.57
N ALA A 201 -7.98 -19.68 -29.85
CA ALA A 201 -7.64 -18.47 -29.10
C ALA A 201 -7.95 -18.62 -27.59
N LEU A 202 -7.16 -17.94 -26.76
CA LEU A 202 -7.40 -17.84 -25.32
C LEU A 202 -8.10 -16.53 -24.97
N ALA A 203 -8.78 -16.52 -23.83
CA ALA A 203 -9.29 -15.28 -23.27
C ALA A 203 -8.13 -14.31 -23.00
N THR A 204 -8.36 -13.03 -23.32
CA THR A 204 -7.42 -11.95 -23.01
C THR A 204 -7.90 -11.21 -21.78
N GLY A 205 -7.03 -11.10 -20.78
CA GLY A 205 -7.32 -10.35 -19.57
C GLY A 205 -7.17 -8.85 -19.75
N THR A 206 -7.72 -8.10 -18.81
CA THR A 206 -7.64 -6.63 -18.77
C THR A 206 -6.72 -6.18 -17.64
N LEU A 207 -5.96 -5.11 -17.87
CA LEU A 207 -5.09 -4.50 -16.88
C LEU A 207 -5.89 -3.63 -15.90
N ARG A 208 -5.55 -3.70 -14.61
CA ARG A 208 -6.07 -2.83 -13.55
C ARG A 208 -4.94 -2.34 -12.63
N PRO A 209 -5.12 -1.24 -11.89
CA PRO A 209 -4.19 -0.85 -10.84
C PRO A 209 -3.91 -1.99 -9.85
N ALA A 210 -2.65 -2.17 -9.48
CA ALA A 210 -2.17 -3.20 -8.55
C ALA A 210 -2.43 -2.84 -7.08
N VAL A 211 -3.61 -2.28 -6.80
CA VAL A 211 -4.08 -1.94 -5.45
C VAL A 211 -5.03 -3.01 -4.94
N VAL A 212 -5.13 -3.16 -3.63
CA VAL A 212 -6.03 -4.13 -2.99
C VAL A 212 -7.34 -3.46 -2.61
N LEU A 213 -8.44 -3.97 -3.16
CA LEU A 213 -9.80 -3.50 -2.94
C LEU A 213 -10.45 -4.20 -1.72
N TYR A 214 -11.57 -3.67 -1.24
CA TYR A 214 -12.42 -4.37 -0.29
C TYR A 214 -13.06 -5.58 -0.95
N GLY A 215 -13.15 -6.68 -0.19
CA GLY A 215 -13.82 -7.89 -0.65
C GLY A 215 -12.98 -8.78 -1.57
N GLU A 216 -11.76 -8.37 -1.94
CA GLU A 216 -10.82 -9.24 -2.65
C GLU A 216 -9.73 -9.80 -1.71
N PRO A 217 -9.25 -11.03 -1.95
CA PRO A 217 -8.12 -11.57 -1.23
C PRO A 217 -6.85 -10.80 -1.59
N HIS A 218 -6.01 -10.53 -0.59
CA HIS A 218 -4.71 -9.92 -0.85
C HIS A 218 -3.79 -10.94 -1.57
N PRO A 219 -3.25 -10.63 -2.76
CA PRO A 219 -2.50 -11.58 -3.59
C PRO A 219 -1.25 -12.13 -2.89
N HIS A 220 -0.62 -11.32 -2.04
CA HIS A 220 0.56 -11.69 -1.25
C HIS A 220 0.29 -11.81 0.26
N SER A 221 -0.93 -12.22 0.65
CA SER A 221 -1.31 -12.33 2.06
C SER A 221 -0.40 -13.25 2.88
N GLU A 222 0.01 -14.38 2.30
CA GLU A 222 0.91 -15.35 2.96
C GLU A 222 2.30 -14.76 3.20
N ASP A 223 2.85 -14.05 2.21
CA ASP A 223 4.15 -13.38 2.33
C ASP A 223 4.10 -12.29 3.39
N ILE A 224 3.08 -11.45 3.39
CA ILE A 224 2.89 -10.40 4.40
C ILE A 224 2.78 -11.03 5.80
N ALA A 225 1.98 -12.09 5.96
CA ALA A 225 1.85 -12.79 7.24
C ALA A 225 3.20 -13.38 7.70
N ARG A 226 3.99 -13.93 6.78
CA ARG A 226 5.34 -14.44 7.05
C ARG A 226 6.28 -13.31 7.51
N ILE A 227 6.26 -12.16 6.83
CA ILE A 227 7.10 -10.99 7.15
C ILE A 227 6.73 -10.44 8.53
N ILE A 228 5.43 -10.25 8.80
CA ILE A 228 4.92 -9.83 10.11
C ILE A 228 5.35 -10.81 11.19
N GLY A 229 5.16 -12.11 10.98
CA GLY A 229 5.58 -13.14 11.93
C GLY A 229 7.08 -13.13 12.20
N HIS A 230 7.90 -12.86 11.18
CA HIS A 230 9.35 -12.70 11.32
C HIS A 230 9.69 -11.50 12.21
N ASP A 231 9.13 -10.33 11.90
CA ASP A 231 9.42 -9.09 12.63
C ASP A 231 8.91 -9.17 14.08
N THR A 232 7.73 -9.76 14.32
CA THR A 232 7.18 -9.98 15.68
C THR A 232 8.06 -10.91 16.51
N ARG A 233 8.58 -12.01 15.92
CA ARG A 233 9.52 -12.90 16.64
C ARG A 233 10.83 -12.18 16.97
N ALA A 234 11.31 -11.29 16.11
CA ALA A 234 12.50 -10.49 16.37
C ALA A 234 12.31 -9.54 17.57
N LEU A 235 11.08 -9.08 17.83
CA LEU A 235 10.72 -8.29 19.01
C LEU A 235 10.63 -9.16 20.29
N GLN A 236 10.09 -10.38 20.19
CA GLN A 236 9.86 -11.27 21.34
C GLN A 236 11.09 -12.07 21.80
N GLY A 237 12.00 -12.42 20.89
CA GLY A 237 13.05 -13.44 21.11
C GLY A 237 14.19 -13.07 22.06
N ARG A 238 14.20 -11.89 22.68
CA ARG A 238 15.28 -11.46 23.57
C ARG A 238 14.73 -10.92 24.88
N LYS A 239 14.93 -11.66 25.99
CA LYS A 239 14.60 -11.32 27.39
C LYS A 239 15.18 -9.98 27.92
N ARG A 240 15.77 -9.14 27.06
CA ARG A 240 16.42 -7.85 27.37
C ARG A 240 16.09 -6.73 26.37
N ALA A 241 15.01 -6.83 25.59
CA ALA A 241 14.59 -5.74 24.70
C ALA A 241 13.88 -4.63 25.50
N THR A 242 14.65 -3.80 26.23
CA THR A 242 14.11 -2.74 27.08
C THR A 242 13.63 -1.50 26.30
N HIS A 243 13.80 -1.46 24.97
CA HIS A 243 13.50 -0.27 24.15
C HIS A 243 13.10 -0.65 22.71
N ASP A 244 12.04 -1.44 22.54
CA ASP A 244 11.39 -1.62 21.23
C ASP A 244 10.10 -0.80 21.20
N VAL A 245 9.79 -0.18 20.04
CA VAL A 245 8.63 0.73 19.90
C VAL A 245 7.80 0.38 18.68
N LEU A 246 6.48 0.37 18.86
CA LEU A 246 5.49 0.38 17.77
C LEU A 246 4.88 1.78 17.66
N LEU A 247 5.00 2.41 16.50
CA LEU A 247 4.40 3.71 16.20
C LEU A 247 3.25 3.52 15.21
N VAL A 248 2.05 3.95 15.58
CA VAL A 248 0.87 3.94 14.70
C VAL A 248 0.51 5.38 14.34
N LEU A 249 0.63 5.75 13.08
CA LEU A 249 0.56 7.13 12.61
C LEU A 249 -0.47 7.29 11.49
N GLY A 250 -1.36 8.29 11.60
CA GLY A 250 -2.26 8.67 10.50
C GLY A 250 -3.23 7.58 10.03
N THR A 251 -3.54 6.58 10.87
CA THR A 251 -4.50 5.52 10.54
C THR A 251 -5.55 5.33 11.62
N THR A 252 -6.75 4.90 11.20
CA THR A 252 -7.85 4.53 12.10
C THR A 252 -7.82 3.03 12.47
N LEU A 253 -6.92 2.24 11.89
CA LEU A 253 -6.83 0.77 12.04
C LEU A 253 -8.15 0.01 11.72
N LYS A 254 -9.09 0.65 10.99
CA LYS A 254 -10.40 0.08 10.66
C LYS A 254 -10.37 -0.87 9.45
N VAL A 255 -9.24 -1.01 8.76
CA VAL A 255 -9.11 -1.89 7.58
C VAL A 255 -8.72 -3.31 8.04
N PRO A 256 -9.51 -4.34 7.70
CA PRO A 256 -9.15 -5.74 7.97
C PRO A 256 -7.83 -6.08 7.28
N GLY A 257 -6.84 -6.55 8.05
CA GLY A 257 -5.46 -6.75 7.59
C GLY A 257 -4.44 -6.22 8.61
N CYS A 258 -4.72 -5.06 9.22
CA CYS A 258 -3.86 -4.48 10.27
C CYS A 258 -4.27 -4.85 11.70
N LYS A 259 -5.40 -5.55 11.90
CA LYS A 259 -5.88 -5.91 13.25
C LYS A 259 -5.02 -6.95 13.97
N GLN A 260 -4.12 -7.62 13.25
CA GLN A 260 -3.23 -8.65 13.80
C GLN A 260 -1.76 -8.19 13.88
N LEU A 261 -1.48 -6.90 13.60
CA LEU A 261 -0.18 -6.27 13.84
C LEU A 261 -0.01 -5.90 15.31
#